data_AF-A0A4R8TGV5-F1
#
_entry.id   AF-A0A4R8TGV5-F1
#
_cell.length_a   1.000
_cell.length_b   1.000
_cell.length_c   1.000
_cell.angle_alpha   90.00
_cell.angle_beta   90.00
_cell.angle_gamma   90.00
#
_symmetry.space_group_name_H-M   'P 1'
#
loop_
_entity.id
_entity.type
_entity.pdbx_description
1 polymer ?
#
loop_
_entity_poly.entity_id
_entity_poly.type
_entity_poly.pdbx_seq_one_letter_code
_entity_poly.pdbx_strand_id
1 'polypeptide(L)'
;MAGDSSPGPAGEHIPYALNRYVHEPRRLYRVLNAHLATSPFGYIIGDRVTIADIAILPWVGAYRFSGLSSIDEFPHVKKWYYTLLARPGFEEGRNAPGPDRYLKMNDMSDEELKEVAVSLGTWVLDAMKRDAEA
;
A
#
# COMPACT_ATOMS: atom_id res chain seq x y z
N MET A 1 14.05 -13.69 -13.80
CA MET A 1 14.90 -12.77 -14.57
C MET A 1 14.11 -11.50 -14.84
N ALA A 2 14.81 -10.35 -14.75
CA ALA A 2 14.40 -8.98 -15.07
C ALA A 2 13.30 -8.35 -14.19
N GLY A 3 13.74 -7.66 -13.13
CA GLY A 3 12.93 -6.63 -12.46
C GLY A 3 12.87 -5.38 -13.34
N ASP A 4 11.70 -4.76 -13.39
CA ASP A 4 11.39 -3.59 -14.19
C ASP A 4 12.24 -2.38 -13.75
N SER A 5 13.09 -1.94 -14.67
CA SER A 5 14.15 -0.94 -14.53
C SER A 5 13.66 0.48 -14.84
N SER A 6 12.52 0.89 -14.29
CA SER A 6 12.02 2.25 -14.57
C SER A 6 12.84 3.31 -13.81
N PRO A 7 13.37 4.37 -14.46
CA PRO A 7 14.31 5.30 -13.85
C PRO A 7 13.65 6.29 -12.88
N GLY A 8 14.37 6.64 -11.81
CA GLY A 8 14.00 7.72 -10.91
C GLY A 8 14.14 9.11 -11.55
N PRO A 9 13.74 10.19 -10.86
CA PRO A 9 13.87 11.54 -11.37
C PRO A 9 15.37 11.87 -11.48
N ALA A 10 15.84 12.07 -12.71
CA ALA A 10 17.24 12.16 -13.19
C ALA A 10 17.89 10.90 -13.79
N GLY A 11 17.15 9.79 -13.99
CA GLY A 11 17.66 8.65 -14.79
C GLY A 11 18.71 7.78 -14.08
N GLU A 12 19.11 8.13 -12.86
CA GLU A 12 20.16 7.41 -12.15
C GLU A 12 19.57 6.24 -11.35
N HIS A 13 19.97 5.03 -11.72
CA HIS A 13 19.57 3.82 -11.02
C HIS A 13 20.32 3.76 -9.68
N ILE A 14 19.60 3.79 -8.55
CA ILE A 14 20.16 3.70 -7.19
C ILE A 14 19.76 2.34 -6.59
N PRO A 15 20.55 1.26 -6.80
CA PRO A 15 20.18 -0.10 -6.40
C PRO A 15 19.85 -0.23 -4.91
N TYR A 16 20.57 0.49 -4.04
CA TYR A 16 20.34 0.43 -2.60
C TYR A 16 18.95 0.98 -2.22
N ALA A 17 18.57 2.14 -2.76
CA ALA A 17 17.28 2.76 -2.48
C ALA A 17 16.14 1.89 -3.00
N LEU A 18 16.26 1.39 -4.23
CA LEU A 18 15.29 0.47 -4.82
C LEU A 18 15.14 -0.80 -3.98
N ASN A 19 16.24 -1.50 -3.66
CA ASN A 19 16.17 -2.70 -2.83
C ASN A 19 15.58 -2.41 -1.44
N ARG A 20 15.95 -1.30 -0.81
CA ARG A 20 15.38 -0.91 0.48
C ARG A 20 13.87 -0.72 0.40
N TYR A 21 13.39 0.09 -0.54
CA TYR A 21 11.96 0.42 -0.62
C TYR A 21 11.10 -0.69 -1.25
N VAL A 22 11.69 -1.61 -2.00
CA VAL A 22 10.99 -2.81 -2.50
C VAL A 22 10.86 -3.89 -1.41
N HIS A 23 11.88 -4.07 -0.58
CA HIS A 23 11.85 -5.13 0.45
C HIS A 23 11.21 -4.70 1.77
N GLU A 24 11.29 -3.42 2.12
CA GLU A 24 10.81 -2.92 3.40
C GLU A 24 9.30 -3.13 3.63
N PRO A 25 8.40 -2.90 2.65
CA PRO A 25 6.97 -3.18 2.81
C PRO A 25 6.70 -4.62 3.24
N ARG A 26 7.35 -5.58 2.59
CA ARG A 26 7.26 -7.00 2.95
C ARG A 26 7.76 -7.28 4.36
N ARG A 27 8.84 -6.63 4.80
CA ARG A 27 9.34 -6.74 6.18
C ARG A 27 8.33 -6.19 7.19
N LEU A 28 7.73 -5.04 6.93
CA LEU A 28 6.72 -4.42 7.80
C LEU A 28 5.47 -5.31 7.93
N TYR A 29 5.01 -5.91 6.83
CA TYR A 29 3.88 -6.85 6.87
C TYR A 29 4.22 -8.12 7.65
N ARG A 30 5.47 -8.62 7.58
CA ARG A 30 5.91 -9.75 8.43
C ARG A 30 5.84 -9.38 9.92
N VAL A 31 6.29 -8.19 10.30
CA VAL A 31 6.22 -7.71 11.69
C VAL A 31 4.77 -7.60 12.14
N LEU A 32 3.93 -6.95 11.33
CA LEU A 32 2.51 -6.77 11.66
C LEU A 32 1.76 -8.12 11.74
N ASN A 33 2.04 -9.04 10.83
CA ASN A 33 1.43 -10.38 10.81
C ASN A 33 1.82 -11.19 12.05
N ALA A 34 3.10 -11.14 12.47
CA ALA A 34 3.57 -11.82 13.67
C ALA A 34 2.93 -11.22 14.94
N HIS A 35 2.78 -9.90 15.00
CA HIS A 35 2.09 -9.21 16.10
C HIS A 35 0.62 -9.59 16.18
N LEU A 36 -0.10 -9.56 15.05
CA LEU A 36 -1.52 -9.93 15.01
C LEU A 36 -1.78 -11.41 15.26
N ALA A 37 -0.78 -12.28 15.04
CA ALA A 37 -0.88 -13.70 15.37
C ALA A 37 -0.98 -13.95 16.89
N THR A 38 -0.41 -13.06 17.70
CA THR A 38 -0.40 -13.17 19.17
C THR A 38 -1.34 -12.17 19.86
N SER A 39 -1.98 -11.28 19.09
CA SER A 39 -2.97 -10.33 19.60
C SER A 39 -4.22 -11.06 20.12
N PRO A 40 -4.51 -11.02 21.44
CA PRO A 40 -5.62 -11.81 22.02
C PRO A 40 -7.00 -11.41 21.48
N PHE A 41 -7.15 -10.15 21.11
CA PHE A 41 -8.42 -9.57 20.67
C PHE A 41 -8.46 -9.27 19.17
N GLY A 42 -7.36 -9.52 18.46
CA GLY A 42 -7.26 -9.29 17.02
C GLY A 42 -7.24 -7.81 16.62
N TYR A 43 -6.82 -6.91 17.51
CA TYR A 43 -6.55 -5.50 17.23
C TYR A 43 -5.07 -5.18 17.39
N ILE A 44 -4.63 -4.00 16.93
CA ILE A 44 -3.24 -3.57 17.10
C ILE A 44 -2.87 -3.46 18.59
N ILE A 45 -3.76 -2.91 19.41
CA ILE A 45 -3.53 -2.78 20.86
C ILE A 45 -4.84 -2.80 21.64
N GLY A 46 -4.83 -3.48 22.79
CA GLY A 46 -5.99 -3.54 23.67
C GLY A 46 -7.08 -4.49 23.17
N ASP A 47 -8.28 -4.31 23.73
CA ASP A 47 -9.46 -5.15 23.54
C ASP A 47 -10.50 -4.56 22.57
N ARG A 48 -10.16 -3.42 21.96
CA ARG A 48 -11.05 -2.66 21.09
C ARG A 48 -10.27 -1.98 19.97
N VAL A 49 -10.99 -1.54 18.94
CA VAL A 49 -10.42 -0.67 17.90
C VAL A 49 -9.87 0.59 18.53
N THR A 50 -8.66 0.97 18.13
CA THR A 50 -8.01 2.20 18.56
C THR A 50 -7.57 3.03 17.35
N ILE A 51 -7.03 4.23 17.62
CA ILE A 51 -6.38 5.04 16.59
C ILE A 51 -5.23 4.31 15.90
N ALA A 52 -4.59 3.33 16.55
CA ALA A 52 -3.53 2.54 15.93
C ALA A 52 -4.07 1.69 14.77
N ASP A 53 -5.25 1.08 14.93
CA ASP A 53 -5.91 0.33 13.87
C ASP A 53 -6.30 1.25 12.71
N ILE A 54 -6.89 2.40 13.03
CA ILE A 54 -7.34 3.40 12.06
C ILE A 54 -6.16 3.98 11.25
N ALA A 55 -5.02 4.23 11.91
CA ALA A 55 -3.85 4.79 11.26
C ALA A 55 -3.15 3.80 10.32
N ILE A 56 -3.16 2.51 10.66
CA ILE A 56 -2.46 1.47 9.89
C ILE A 56 -3.30 0.95 8.73
N LEU A 57 -4.64 0.88 8.88
CA LEU A 57 -5.53 0.24 7.91
C LEU A 57 -5.38 0.78 6.47
N PRO A 58 -5.31 2.09 6.21
CA PRO A 58 -5.17 2.60 4.83
C PRO A 58 -3.88 2.14 4.15
N TRP A 59 -2.78 2.02 4.89
CA TRP A 59 -1.50 1.53 4.36
C TRP A 59 -1.55 0.03 4.03
N VAL A 60 -2.29 -0.74 4.82
CA VAL A 60 -2.54 -2.15 4.51
C VAL A 60 -3.47 -2.30 3.30
N GLY A 61 -4.45 -1.41 3.18
CA GLY A 61 -5.33 -1.35 2.02
C GLY A 61 -4.60 -1.06 0.71
N ALA A 62 -3.48 -0.35 0.74
CA ALA A 62 -2.68 -0.02 -0.45
C ALA A 62 -1.52 -1.00 -0.72
N TYR A 63 -1.68 -2.30 -0.44
CA TYR A 63 -0.58 -3.27 -0.49
C TYR A 63 0.03 -3.44 -1.89
N ARG A 64 -0.77 -3.47 -2.97
CA ARG A 64 -0.24 -3.55 -4.35
C ARG A 64 0.57 -2.33 -4.73
N PHE A 65 0.06 -1.15 -4.37
CA PHE A 65 0.76 0.12 -4.55
C PHE A 65 2.10 0.15 -3.79
N SER A 66 2.16 -0.54 -2.65
CA SER A 66 3.37 -0.68 -1.83
C SER A 66 4.31 -1.80 -2.31
N GLY A 67 4.06 -2.42 -3.47
CA GLY A 67 4.91 -3.45 -4.06
C GLY A 67 4.68 -4.88 -3.55
N LEU A 68 3.59 -5.15 -2.82
CA LEU A 68 3.18 -6.51 -2.47
C LEU A 68 2.23 -7.08 -3.52
N SER A 69 2.56 -8.25 -4.06
CA SER A 69 1.73 -8.89 -5.08
C SER A 69 0.43 -9.49 -4.53
N SER A 70 0.43 -9.97 -3.29
CA SER A 70 -0.75 -10.50 -2.61
C SER A 70 -0.66 -10.33 -1.09
N ILE A 71 -1.82 -10.10 -0.46
CA ILE A 71 -1.97 -10.07 1.00
C ILE A 71 -2.09 -11.48 1.60
N ASP A 72 -2.31 -12.52 0.78
CA ASP A 72 -2.52 -13.90 1.23
C ASP A 72 -1.30 -14.49 1.95
N GLU A 73 -0.12 -13.95 1.69
CA GLU A 73 1.11 -14.30 2.42
C GLU A 73 1.06 -13.91 3.91
N PHE A 74 0.11 -13.04 4.30
CA PHE A 74 -0.02 -12.48 5.65
C PHE A 74 -1.43 -12.73 6.21
N PRO A 75 -1.75 -13.98 6.58
CA PRO A 75 -3.12 -14.38 6.92
C PRO A 75 -3.72 -13.61 8.11
N HIS A 76 -2.91 -13.24 9.11
CA HIS A 76 -3.39 -12.48 10.26
C HIS A 76 -3.62 -11.01 9.91
N VAL A 77 -2.78 -10.42 9.05
CA VAL A 77 -3.00 -9.07 8.49
C VAL A 77 -4.26 -9.06 7.64
N LYS A 78 -4.42 -10.04 6.74
CA LYS A 78 -5.61 -10.21 5.91
C LYS A 78 -6.87 -10.27 6.78
N LYS A 79 -6.88 -11.16 7.78
CA LYS A 79 -8.01 -11.31 8.71
C LYS A 79 -8.33 -10.00 9.42
N TRP A 80 -7.33 -9.36 10.03
CA TRP A 80 -7.50 -8.07 10.73
C TRP A 80 -8.07 -6.99 9.80
N TYR A 81 -7.49 -6.85 8.61
CA TYR A 81 -7.90 -5.85 7.62
C TYR A 81 -9.37 -6.00 7.23
N TYR A 82 -9.78 -7.19 6.78
CA TYR A 82 -11.17 -7.41 6.36
C TYR A 82 -12.16 -7.42 7.52
N THR A 83 -11.73 -7.76 8.75
CA THR A 83 -12.58 -7.65 9.95
C THR A 83 -12.89 -6.19 10.26
N LEU A 84 -11.91 -5.29 10.17
CA LEU A 84 -12.12 -3.86 10.37
C LEU A 84 -12.93 -3.25 9.23
N LEU A 85 -12.62 -3.62 7.99
CA LEU A 85 -13.28 -3.12 6.79
C LEU A 85 -14.78 -3.41 6.78
N ALA A 86 -15.21 -4.54 7.36
CA ALA A 86 -16.62 -4.91 7.49
C ALA A 86 -17.43 -4.00 8.44
N ARG A 87 -16.79 -3.10 9.19
CA ARG A 87 -17.47 -2.19 10.11
C ARG A 87 -17.93 -0.94 9.36
N PRO A 88 -19.16 -0.43 9.61
CA PRO A 88 -19.72 0.72 8.88
C PRO A 88 -18.81 1.95 8.86
N GLY A 89 -18.18 2.30 9.99
CA GLY A 89 -17.32 3.48 10.06
C GLY A 89 -16.04 3.39 9.21
N PHE A 90 -15.50 2.19 8.98
CA PHE A 90 -14.34 2.00 8.10
C PHE A 90 -14.78 2.01 6.63
N GLU A 91 -15.93 1.41 6.33
CA GLU A 91 -16.56 1.46 5.01
C GLU A 91 -16.89 2.89 4.58
N GLU A 92 -17.47 3.69 5.48
CA GLU A 92 -17.75 5.11 5.21
C GLU A 92 -16.44 5.91 5.11
N GLY A 93 -15.51 5.69 6.06
CA GLY A 93 -14.26 6.43 6.13
C GLY A 93 -13.35 6.26 4.91
N ARG A 94 -13.25 5.04 4.36
CA ARG A 94 -12.44 4.79 3.15
C ARG A 94 -13.01 5.44 1.89
N ASN A 95 -14.29 5.78 1.90
CA ASN A 95 -15.00 6.39 0.77
C ASN A 95 -15.15 7.92 0.95
N ALA A 96 -14.41 8.53 1.88
CA ALA A 96 -14.38 9.97 2.10
C ALA A 96 -12.98 10.56 1.81
N PRO A 97 -12.84 11.68 1.08
CA PRO A 97 -13.91 12.50 0.49
C PRO A 97 -14.48 11.94 -0.83
N GLY A 98 -14.01 10.78 -1.28
CA GLY A 98 -14.47 10.13 -2.50
C GLY A 98 -14.21 8.62 -2.42
N PRO A 99 -14.71 7.85 -3.40
CA PRO A 99 -14.66 6.40 -3.35
C PRO A 99 -13.23 5.88 -3.19
N ASP A 100 -13.08 4.82 -2.39
CA ASP A 100 -11.80 4.15 -2.25
C ASP A 100 -11.32 3.64 -3.62
N ARG A 101 -10.03 3.81 -3.85
CA ARG A 101 -9.36 3.35 -5.07
C ARG A 101 -8.54 2.08 -4.84
N TYR A 102 -8.12 1.81 -3.61
CA TYR A 102 -7.12 0.78 -3.36
C TYR A 102 -7.70 -0.63 -3.39
N LEU A 103 -8.93 -0.88 -2.93
CA LEU A 103 -9.56 -2.19 -3.12
C LEU A 103 -9.66 -2.57 -4.60
N LYS A 104 -10.09 -1.62 -5.45
CA LYS A 104 -10.14 -1.85 -6.89
C LYS A 104 -8.75 -2.11 -7.47
N MET A 105 -7.75 -1.30 -7.09
CA MET A 105 -6.36 -1.49 -7.52
C MET A 105 -5.79 -2.84 -7.05
N ASN A 106 -6.25 -3.35 -5.90
CA ASN A 106 -5.79 -4.62 -5.36
C ASN A 106 -6.22 -5.83 -6.20
N ASP A 107 -7.33 -5.70 -6.92
CA ASP A 107 -7.90 -6.71 -7.81
C ASP A 107 -7.42 -6.57 -9.27
N MET A 108 -6.66 -5.51 -9.59
CA MET A 108 -6.11 -5.28 -10.93
C MET A 108 -4.90 -6.18 -11.22
N SER A 109 -4.76 -6.54 -12.49
CA SER A 109 -3.53 -7.14 -13.04
C SER A 109 -2.31 -6.22 -12.89
N ASP A 110 -1.10 -6.79 -13.00
CA ASP A 110 0.14 -6.01 -12.95
C ASP A 110 0.19 -5.00 -14.11
N GLU A 111 -0.32 -5.36 -15.29
CA GLU A 111 -0.41 -4.51 -16.47
C GLU A 111 -1.33 -3.30 -16.24
N GLU A 112 -2.55 -3.52 -15.76
CA GLU A 112 -3.50 -2.44 -15.45
C GLU A 112 -2.94 -1.48 -14.38
N LEU A 113 -2.23 -2.01 -13.38
CA LEU A 113 -1.58 -1.18 -12.37
C LEU A 113 -0.47 -0.30 -12.95
N LYS A 114 0.30 -0.81 -13.92
CA LYS A 114 1.30 -0.01 -14.63
C LYS A 114 0.66 1.13 -15.42
N GLU A 115 -0.44 0.87 -16.11
CA GLU A 115 -1.19 1.90 -16.83
C GLU A 115 -1.72 2.99 -15.89
N VAL A 116 -2.30 2.60 -14.75
CA VAL A 116 -2.74 3.54 -13.72
C VAL A 116 -1.57 4.35 -13.17
N ALA A 117 -0.42 3.72 -12.90
CA ALA A 117 0.77 4.41 -12.40
C ALA A 117 1.30 5.46 -13.39
N VAL A 118 1.33 5.14 -14.69
CA VAL A 118 1.70 6.08 -15.76
C VAL A 118 0.73 7.27 -15.78
N SER A 119 -0.57 7.00 -15.74
CA SER A 119 -1.61 8.04 -15.74
C SER A 119 -1.48 8.97 -14.54
N LEU A 120 -1.33 8.43 -13.33
CA LEU A 120 -1.18 9.22 -12.09
C LEU A 120 0.14 9.97 -12.02
N GLY A 121 1.21 9.49 -12.66
CA GLY A 121 2.52 10.13 -12.68
C GLY A 121 2.65 11.25 -13.71
N THR A 122 1.79 11.28 -14.73
CA THR A 122 1.92 12.20 -15.87
C THR A 122 1.91 13.67 -15.42
N TRP A 123 0.98 14.05 -14.54
CA TRP A 123 0.91 15.44 -14.05
C TRP A 123 2.17 15.85 -13.25
N VAL A 124 2.79 14.92 -12.52
CA VAL A 124 4.03 15.16 -11.77
C VAL A 124 5.18 15.35 -12.74
N LEU A 125 5.31 14.48 -13.74
CA LEU A 125 6.34 14.58 -14.77
C LEU A 125 6.20 15.87 -15.56
N ASP A 126 4.97 16.27 -15.89
CA ASP A 126 4.70 17.53 -16.59
C ASP A 126 5.01 18.74 -15.71
N ALA A 127 4.71 18.68 -14.40
CA ALA A 127 5.09 19.73 -13.46
C ALA A 127 6.61 19.87 -13.34
N MET A 128 7.33 18.74 -13.18
CA MET A 128 8.79 18.72 -13.13
C MET A 128 9.43 19.30 -14.40
N LYS A 129 8.87 19.02 -15.57
CA LYS A 129 9.34 19.61 -16.84
C LYS A 129 9.14 21.12 -16.87
N ARG A 130 7.94 21.60 -16.50
CA ARG A 130 7.65 23.04 -16.42
C ARG A 130 8.60 23.77 -15.48
N ASP A 131 8.91 23.18 -14.33
CA ASP A 131 9.81 23.78 -13.34
C ASP A 131 11.28 23.77 -13.78
N ALA A 132 11.71 22.83 -14.62
CA ALA A 132 13.07 22.77 -15.16
C ALA A 132 13.34 23.80 -16.28
N GLU A 133 12.28 24.32 -16.91
CA GLU A 133 12.33 25.31 -17.99
C GLU A 133 12.17 26.77 -17.51
N ALA A 134 11.90 26.98 -16.21
CA ALA A 134 11.69 28.28 -15.57
C ALA A 134 12.97 28.84 -14.92
#